data_AF-A0A951KD19-F1
#
_entry.id   AF-A0A951KD19-F1
#
_cell.length_a   1.000
_cell.length_b   1.000
_cell.length_c   1.000
_cell.angle_alpha   90.00
_cell.angle_beta   90.00
_cell.angle_gamma   90.00
#
_symmetry.space_group_name_H-M   'P 1'
#
loop_
_entity.id
_entity.type
_entity.pdbx_description
1 polymer ?
#
loop_
_entity_poly.entity_id
_entity_poly.type
_entity_poly.pdbx_seq_one_letter_code
_entity_poly.pdbx_strand_id
1 'polypeptide(L)'
;MPKNTQLKSVANRERAVDVIEPPSVSLNITASVRPTWTEYAEPDAYITNLEADIMVANEDFSHKKKVGTVSALSARLEKAAEDGVDCVEVLDARSADTALYLDLFDVRQSRYSGWVDRTLQPFGRDLLILDRIQVLPEFRGNGYGLYAAYAMISNFAPSDGLVACIPAPFELLQKHRASGNPALVRGNEDIPGWNAALAKLRRHWGLLGFRRVPRSDVFALSLTLKQRSIRTVMQAYWSRMAEKEASHSLQPGSTN
;
A
#
# COMPACT_ATOMS: atom_id res chain seq x y z
N MET A 1 -40.82 3.30 -59.93
CA MET A 1 -40.28 3.67 -58.61
C MET A 1 -38.80 3.97 -58.76
N PRO A 2 -38.35 5.23 -58.56
CA PRO A 2 -36.94 5.57 -58.67
C PRO A 2 -36.25 5.38 -57.31
N LYS A 3 -35.11 4.67 -57.30
CA LYS A 3 -34.14 4.72 -56.20
C LYS A 3 -33.21 5.89 -56.47
N ASN A 4 -33.22 6.88 -55.59
CA ASN A 4 -32.31 8.00 -55.63
C ASN A 4 -31.50 8.08 -54.34
N THR A 5 -30.24 8.46 -54.52
CA THR A 5 -29.39 9.19 -53.57
C THR A 5 -28.71 8.42 -52.43
N GLN A 6 -27.43 8.11 -52.68
CA GLN A 6 -26.41 8.09 -51.63
C GLN A 6 -26.35 9.46 -50.93
N LEU A 7 -26.26 9.48 -49.60
CA LEU A 7 -25.61 10.57 -48.86
C LEU A 7 -24.86 9.99 -47.67
N LYS A 8 -23.60 10.40 -47.61
CA LYS A 8 -22.54 10.06 -46.67
C LYS A 8 -22.98 10.28 -45.22
N SER A 9 -22.62 9.36 -44.32
CA SER A 9 -22.20 9.73 -42.97
C SER A 9 -20.89 9.01 -42.62
N VAL A 10 -19.82 9.76 -42.81
CA VAL A 10 -18.53 9.53 -42.14
C VAL A 10 -18.67 10.18 -40.76
N ALA A 11 -18.96 9.37 -39.76
CA ALA A 11 -18.85 9.60 -38.31
C ALA A 11 -19.67 8.47 -37.69
N ASN A 12 -19.17 7.60 -36.82
CA ASN A 12 -18.44 7.91 -35.62
C ASN A 12 -17.74 6.61 -35.22
N ARG A 13 -16.40 6.55 -35.34
CA ARG A 13 -15.61 5.44 -34.82
C ARG A 13 -15.42 5.72 -33.33
N GLU A 14 -16.52 5.60 -32.57
CA GLU A 14 -16.45 5.53 -31.12
C GLU A 14 -15.64 4.27 -30.80
N ARG A 15 -14.38 4.47 -30.45
CA ARG A 15 -13.61 3.48 -29.71
C ARG A 15 -14.40 3.26 -28.42
N ALA A 16 -15.20 2.19 -28.40
CA ALA A 16 -15.58 1.54 -27.17
C ALA A 16 -14.27 1.25 -26.43
N VAL A 17 -13.97 2.08 -25.43
CA VAL A 17 -13.06 1.68 -24.38
C VAL A 17 -13.83 0.57 -23.69
N ASP A 18 -13.53 -0.68 -24.03
CA ASP A 18 -14.05 -1.82 -23.28
C ASP A 18 -13.83 -1.49 -21.81
N VAL A 19 -14.95 -1.30 -21.10
CA VAL A 19 -14.93 -1.15 -19.65
C VAL A 19 -14.57 -2.54 -19.15
N ILE A 20 -13.27 -2.81 -19.07
CA ILE A 20 -12.76 -4.01 -18.44
C ILE A 20 -13.26 -3.93 -17.00
N GLU A 21 -14.30 -4.71 -16.69
CA GLU A 21 -14.72 -4.88 -15.31
C GLU A 21 -13.51 -5.43 -14.55
N PRO A 22 -13.02 -4.72 -13.53
CA PRO A 22 -11.84 -5.16 -12.83
C PRO A 22 -12.11 -6.54 -12.23
N PRO A 23 -11.13 -7.46 -12.28
CA PRO A 23 -11.26 -8.75 -11.62
C PRO A 23 -11.63 -8.55 -10.15
N SER A 24 -12.55 -9.37 -9.65
CA SER A 24 -12.96 -9.29 -8.26
C SER A 24 -11.81 -9.71 -7.36
N VAL A 25 -11.37 -8.77 -6.52
CA VAL A 25 -10.35 -8.99 -5.49
C VAL A 25 -11.05 -9.12 -4.14
N SER A 26 -10.79 -10.22 -3.44
CA SER A 26 -11.24 -10.44 -2.06
C SER A 26 -10.06 -10.74 -1.16
N LEU A 27 -10.19 -10.40 0.13
CA LEU A 27 -9.20 -10.71 1.16
C LEU A 27 -9.79 -11.75 2.11
N ASN A 28 -9.06 -12.84 2.35
CA ASN A 28 -9.37 -13.77 3.44
C ASN A 28 -8.52 -13.40 4.65
N ILE A 29 -9.15 -12.84 5.69
CA ILE A 29 -8.45 -12.12 6.76
C ILE A 29 -8.47 -12.91 8.06
N THR A 30 -7.31 -12.99 8.70
CA THR A 30 -7.13 -13.46 10.07
C THR A 30 -6.70 -12.28 10.93
N ALA A 31 -7.47 -11.98 11.96
CA ALA A 31 -7.12 -10.98 12.97
C ALA A 31 -6.71 -11.69 14.26
N SER A 32 -5.54 -11.32 14.80
CA SER A 32 -5.02 -11.86 16.05
C SER A 32 -4.77 -10.75 17.05
N VAL A 33 -5.36 -10.91 18.24
CA VAL A 33 -5.17 -10.01 19.39
C VAL A 33 -4.58 -10.79 20.55
N ARG A 34 -3.77 -10.13 21.38
CA ARG A 34 -3.34 -10.70 22.66
C ARG A 34 -4.05 -9.96 23.78
N PRO A 35 -5.13 -10.54 24.35
CA PRO A 35 -5.77 -9.92 25.49
C PRO A 35 -4.85 -10.03 26.71
N THR A 36 -4.86 -9.01 27.54
CA THR A 36 -4.21 -9.03 28.84
C THR A 36 -5.24 -8.96 29.95
N TRP A 37 -5.06 -9.85 30.93
CA TRP A 37 -5.93 -10.04 32.08
C TRP A 37 -5.20 -9.66 33.38
N THR A 38 -4.15 -8.85 33.26
CA THR A 38 -3.30 -8.40 34.36
C THR A 38 -3.78 -7.04 34.87
N GLU A 39 -3.47 -6.73 36.13
CA GLU A 39 -3.73 -5.40 36.72
C GLU A 39 -2.95 -4.27 36.01
N TYR A 40 -1.91 -4.62 35.25
CA TYR A 40 -1.13 -3.71 34.41
C TYR A 40 -1.48 -3.92 32.93
N ALA A 41 -1.67 -2.81 32.22
CA ALA A 41 -1.87 -2.81 30.78
C ALA A 41 -0.55 -3.12 30.05
N GLU A 42 -0.45 -4.32 29.47
CA GLU A 42 0.68 -4.69 28.61
C GLU A 42 0.62 -3.91 27.28
N PRO A 43 1.73 -3.28 26.84
CA PRO A 43 1.72 -2.46 25.62
C PRO A 43 1.34 -3.22 24.34
N ASP A 44 1.62 -4.53 24.24
CA ASP A 44 1.30 -5.32 23.05
C ASP A 44 -0.20 -5.63 22.89
N ALA A 45 -1.01 -5.43 23.95
CA ALA A 45 -2.47 -5.61 23.93
C ALA A 45 -3.19 -4.55 23.07
N TYR A 46 -2.50 -3.44 22.78
CA TYR A 46 -3.00 -2.38 21.91
C TYR A 46 -2.72 -2.63 20.43
N ILE A 47 -2.03 -3.74 20.09
CA ILE A 47 -1.71 -4.13 18.71
C ILE A 47 -2.58 -5.31 18.27
N THR A 48 -3.30 -5.11 17.17
CA THR A 48 -3.97 -6.18 16.43
C THR A 48 -3.16 -6.54 15.20
N ASN A 49 -2.78 -7.80 15.07
CA ASN A 49 -2.15 -8.31 13.85
C ASN A 49 -3.25 -8.66 12.84
N LEU A 50 -3.04 -8.25 11.59
CA LEU A 50 -3.93 -8.53 10.49
C LEU A 50 -3.13 -9.24 9.40
N GLU A 51 -3.51 -10.45 9.07
CA GLU A 51 -2.92 -11.21 7.96
C GLU A 51 -4.01 -11.56 6.97
N ALA A 52 -3.75 -11.43 5.68
CA ALA A 52 -4.72 -11.82 4.67
C ALA A 52 -4.12 -12.41 3.42
N ASP A 53 -4.87 -13.33 2.82
CA ASP A 53 -4.61 -13.83 1.48
C ASP A 53 -5.33 -12.97 0.44
N ILE A 54 -4.59 -12.56 -0.60
CA ILE A 54 -5.14 -11.84 -1.74
C ILE A 54 -5.71 -12.87 -2.70
N MET A 55 -7.03 -12.89 -2.86
CA MET A 55 -7.75 -13.82 -3.71
C MET A 55 -8.35 -13.09 -4.89
N VAL A 56 -8.15 -13.61 -6.11
CA VAL A 56 -8.76 -13.10 -7.34
C VAL A 56 -9.73 -14.13 -7.87
N ALA A 57 -10.95 -13.68 -8.18
CA ALA A 57 -11.95 -14.52 -8.83
C ALA A 57 -11.92 -14.35 -10.36
N ASN A 58 -12.25 -15.41 -11.08
CA ASN A 58 -12.58 -15.33 -12.51
C ASN A 58 -13.91 -14.58 -12.72
N GLU A 59 -14.23 -14.27 -13.98
CA GLU A 59 -15.45 -13.53 -14.37
C GLU A 59 -16.75 -14.17 -13.84
N ASP A 60 -16.78 -15.51 -13.76
CA ASP A 60 -17.94 -16.26 -13.24
C ASP A 60 -17.95 -16.42 -11.71
N PHE A 61 -16.97 -15.86 -11.00
CA PHE A 61 -16.76 -15.95 -9.54
C PHE A 61 -16.63 -17.38 -8.97
N SER A 62 -16.65 -18.40 -9.82
CA SER A 62 -16.67 -19.82 -9.47
C SER A 62 -15.33 -20.35 -8.95
N HIS A 63 -14.22 -19.73 -9.37
CA HIS A 63 -12.88 -20.12 -8.96
C HIS A 63 -12.11 -18.93 -8.41
N LYS A 64 -11.69 -19.02 -7.15
CA LYS A 64 -10.79 -18.05 -6.50
C LYS A 64 -9.37 -18.59 -6.47
N LYS A 65 -8.41 -17.79 -6.93
CA LYS A 65 -6.99 -18.11 -6.89
C LYS A 65 -6.26 -17.17 -5.93
N LYS A 66 -5.41 -17.73 -5.07
CA LYS A 66 -4.48 -16.95 -4.25
C LYS A 66 -3.42 -16.33 -5.14
N VAL A 67 -3.33 -15.00 -5.14
CA VAL A 67 -2.36 -14.23 -5.93
C VAL A 67 -1.31 -13.53 -5.08
N GLY A 68 -1.45 -13.57 -3.76
CA GLY A 68 -0.54 -12.89 -2.86
C GLY A 68 -0.99 -12.94 -1.40
N THR A 69 -0.28 -12.18 -0.56
CA THR A 69 -0.56 -12.00 0.86
C THR A 69 -0.37 -10.55 1.28
N VAL A 70 -1.02 -10.15 2.36
CA VAL A 70 -0.83 -8.88 3.05
C VAL A 70 -0.74 -9.09 4.56
N SER A 71 0.18 -8.39 5.22
CA SER A 71 0.22 -8.22 6.67
C SER A 71 0.10 -6.75 7.03
N ALA A 72 -0.62 -6.47 8.11
CA ALA A 72 -0.73 -5.15 8.70
C ALA A 72 -0.86 -5.25 10.23
N LEU A 73 -0.61 -4.14 10.89
CA LEU A 73 -0.74 -3.99 12.34
C LEU A 73 -1.65 -2.80 12.61
N SER A 74 -2.71 -2.99 13.39
CA SER A 74 -3.55 -1.90 13.88
C SER A 74 -3.16 -1.60 15.33
N ALA A 75 -2.58 -0.42 15.55
CA ALA A 75 -2.16 0.07 16.86
C ALA A 75 -3.18 1.08 17.39
N ARG A 76 -3.83 0.73 18.50
CA ARG A 76 -4.84 1.56 19.19
C ARG A 76 -4.17 2.49 20.19
N LEU A 77 -3.39 3.43 19.68
CA LEU A 77 -2.56 4.33 20.48
C LEU A 77 -3.38 5.35 21.28
N GLU A 78 -4.57 5.72 20.82
CA GLU A 78 -5.46 6.57 21.62
C GLU A 78 -5.89 5.83 22.88
N LYS A 79 -6.30 4.57 22.71
CA LYS A 79 -6.73 3.73 23.83
C LYS A 79 -5.58 3.42 24.80
N ALA A 80 -4.36 3.21 24.27
CA ALA A 80 -3.17 3.06 25.08
C ALA A 80 -2.91 4.30 25.96
N ALA A 81 -3.03 5.50 25.37
CA ALA A 81 -2.85 6.75 26.10
C ALA A 81 -3.90 6.97 27.19
N GLU A 82 -5.17 6.59 26.96
CA GLU A 82 -6.23 6.61 27.98
C GLU A 82 -5.90 5.73 29.18
N ASP A 83 -5.27 4.59 28.93
CA ASP A 83 -4.88 3.60 29.94
C ASP A 83 -3.49 3.91 30.55
N GLY A 84 -2.86 5.04 30.16
CA GLY A 84 -1.58 5.50 30.70
C GLY A 84 -0.34 4.83 30.09
N VAL A 85 -0.49 4.11 28.98
CA VAL A 85 0.61 3.41 28.27
C VAL A 85 1.18 4.32 27.18
N ASP A 86 2.50 4.46 27.14
CA ASP A 86 3.16 5.33 26.17
C ASP A 86 3.21 4.71 24.75
N CYS A 87 3.07 5.54 23.72
CA CYS A 87 3.11 5.09 22.33
C CYS A 87 4.44 4.45 21.92
N VAL A 88 5.56 4.84 22.55
CA VAL A 88 6.87 4.22 22.37
C VAL A 88 6.83 2.78 22.86
N GLU A 89 6.29 2.55 24.05
CA GLU A 89 6.18 1.20 24.60
C GLU A 89 5.30 0.32 23.71
N VAL A 90 4.16 0.84 23.23
CA VAL A 90 3.30 0.09 22.32
C VAL A 90 4.04 -0.28 21.03
N LEU A 91 4.69 0.69 20.38
CA LEU A 91 5.37 0.47 19.10
C LEU A 91 6.67 -0.34 19.24
N ASP A 92 7.29 -0.42 20.42
CA ASP A 92 8.48 -1.23 20.68
C ASP A 92 8.14 -2.65 21.18
N ALA A 93 6.93 -2.87 21.69
CA ALA A 93 6.53 -4.13 22.33
C ALA A 93 6.60 -5.38 21.43
N ARG A 94 6.48 -5.20 20.10
CA ARG A 94 6.35 -6.30 19.13
C ARG A 94 7.63 -6.57 18.37
N SER A 95 8.23 -5.54 17.78
CA SER A 95 9.46 -5.69 17.00
C SER A 95 10.20 -4.37 16.86
N ALA A 96 11.51 -4.46 16.61
CA ALA A 96 12.31 -3.29 16.22
C ALA A 96 11.79 -2.63 14.92
N ASP A 97 11.06 -3.37 14.08
CA ASP A 97 10.50 -2.85 12.83
C ASP A 97 9.30 -1.91 13.08
N THR A 98 8.49 -2.16 14.12
CA THR A 98 7.39 -1.26 14.49
C THR A 98 7.88 0.04 15.14
N ALA A 99 9.03 0.00 15.82
CA ALA A 99 9.67 1.18 16.39
C ALA A 99 10.10 2.20 15.31
N LEU A 100 10.32 1.77 14.06
CA LEU A 100 10.63 2.69 12.93
C LEU A 100 9.50 3.70 12.65
N TYR A 101 8.27 3.41 13.09
CA TYR A 101 7.14 4.30 12.92
C TYR A 101 7.07 5.41 13.98
N LEU A 102 7.98 5.42 14.96
CA LEU A 102 8.14 6.53 15.91
C LEU A 102 8.51 7.85 15.23
N ASP A 103 9.05 7.81 14.01
CA ASP A 103 9.28 8.99 13.17
C ASP A 103 8.01 9.78 12.84
N LEU A 104 6.82 9.20 13.06
CA LEU A 104 5.54 9.91 12.93
C LEU A 104 5.27 10.83 14.13
N PHE A 105 5.93 10.61 15.27
CA PHE A 105 5.59 11.21 16.56
C PHE A 105 6.66 12.18 17.05
N ASP A 106 6.24 13.18 17.82
CA ASP A 106 7.10 13.82 18.80
C ASP A 106 7.09 12.98 20.08
N VAL A 107 8.10 12.12 20.21
CA VAL A 107 8.24 11.15 21.30
C VAL A 107 8.19 11.80 22.69
N ARG A 108 8.61 13.06 22.83
CA ARG A 108 8.58 13.75 24.13
C ARG A 108 7.18 14.15 24.56
N GLN A 109 6.27 14.26 23.60
CA GLN A 109 4.91 14.77 23.78
C GLN A 109 3.87 13.69 23.50
N SER A 110 4.31 12.47 23.16
CA SER A 110 3.50 11.29 22.83
C SER A 110 2.35 11.62 21.86
N ARG A 111 2.62 12.52 20.91
CA ARG A 111 1.67 12.99 19.88
C ARG A 111 2.32 12.97 18.51
N TYR A 112 1.52 13.08 17.46
CA TYR A 112 2.05 13.20 16.11
C TYR A 112 2.98 14.41 15.98
N SER A 113 4.01 14.26 15.14
CA SER A 113 4.98 15.33 14.89
C SER A 113 4.28 16.53 14.25
N GLY A 114 4.82 17.73 14.47
CA GLY A 114 4.22 18.95 13.93
C GLY A 114 4.11 18.98 12.39
N TRP A 115 4.91 18.19 11.66
CA TRP A 115 4.71 18.04 10.22
C TRP A 115 3.49 17.18 9.90
N VAL A 116 3.33 16.05 10.61
CA VAL A 116 2.18 15.14 10.46
C VAL A 116 0.89 15.88 10.80
N ASP A 117 0.83 16.56 11.94
CA ASP A 117 -0.36 17.33 12.35
C ASP A 117 -0.74 18.40 11.32
N ARG A 118 0.23 19.19 10.85
CA ARG A 118 -0.06 20.28 9.89
C ARG A 118 -0.40 19.79 8.49
N THR A 119 0.20 18.69 8.04
CA THR A 119 0.13 18.27 6.63
C THR A 119 -0.91 17.18 6.39
N LEU A 120 -1.05 16.27 7.35
CA LEU A 120 -1.92 15.10 7.28
C LEU A 120 -3.17 15.27 8.13
N GLN A 121 -3.14 16.16 9.13
CA GLN A 121 -4.31 16.49 9.97
C GLN A 121 -5.06 15.24 10.48
N PRO A 122 -4.35 14.23 11.01
CA PRO A 122 -5.02 13.06 11.55
C PRO A 122 -5.87 13.45 12.76
N PHE A 123 -6.90 12.65 13.03
CA PHE A 123 -7.74 12.81 14.20
C PHE A 123 -7.60 11.57 15.10
N GLY A 124 -7.23 11.82 16.36
CA GLY A 124 -6.77 10.76 17.27
C GLY A 124 -5.35 10.29 16.94
N ARG A 125 -4.88 9.26 17.66
CA ARG A 125 -3.51 8.72 17.54
C ARG A 125 -3.43 7.34 16.91
N ASP A 126 -4.56 6.70 16.63
CA ASP A 126 -4.56 5.33 16.11
C ASP A 126 -3.87 5.23 14.75
N LEU A 127 -3.18 4.11 14.56
CA LEU A 127 -2.27 3.89 13.44
C LEU A 127 -2.46 2.51 12.84
N LEU A 128 -2.74 2.45 11.53
CA LEU A 128 -2.63 1.22 10.75
C LEU A 128 -1.28 1.18 10.03
N ILE A 129 -0.44 0.22 10.37
CA ILE A 129 0.82 -0.04 9.68
C ILE A 129 0.60 -1.11 8.62
N LEU A 130 0.75 -0.77 7.34
CA LEU A 130 0.85 -1.76 6.26
C LEU A 130 2.28 -2.30 6.25
N ASP A 131 2.46 -3.46 6.88
CA ASP A 131 3.77 -4.09 7.06
C ASP A 131 4.27 -4.71 5.75
N ARG A 132 3.49 -5.61 5.14
CA ARG A 132 3.90 -6.30 3.91
C ARG A 132 2.75 -6.50 2.95
N ILE A 133 3.00 -6.23 1.68
CA ILE A 133 2.13 -6.68 0.59
C ILE A 133 2.98 -7.41 -0.43
N GLN A 134 2.70 -8.70 -0.64
CA GLN A 134 3.42 -9.54 -1.57
C GLN A 134 2.45 -10.10 -2.61
N VAL A 135 2.69 -9.76 -3.88
CA VAL A 135 2.00 -10.36 -5.02
C VAL A 135 2.95 -11.38 -5.65
N LEU A 136 2.44 -12.59 -5.94
CA LEU A 136 3.24 -13.63 -6.59
C LEU A 136 3.72 -13.15 -7.96
N PRO A 137 4.94 -13.53 -8.39
CA PRO A 137 5.58 -13.02 -9.61
C PRO A 137 4.69 -13.00 -10.86
N GLU A 138 3.96 -14.08 -11.10
CA GLU A 138 3.08 -14.28 -12.26
C GLU A 138 1.83 -13.39 -12.26
N PHE A 139 1.46 -12.79 -11.12
CA PHE A 139 0.29 -11.92 -11.00
C PHE A 139 0.64 -10.43 -10.89
N ARG A 140 1.93 -10.07 -10.95
CA ARG A 140 2.36 -8.68 -10.89
C ARG A 140 1.97 -7.91 -12.13
N GLY A 141 1.91 -6.59 -12.00
CA GLY A 141 1.49 -5.71 -13.10
C GLY A 141 -0.03 -5.52 -13.19
N ASN A 142 -0.82 -6.29 -12.46
CA ASN A 142 -2.29 -6.20 -12.49
C ASN A 142 -2.90 -5.25 -11.43
N GLY A 143 -2.07 -4.63 -10.58
CA GLY A 143 -2.53 -3.71 -9.54
C GLY A 143 -3.14 -4.37 -8.30
N TYR A 144 -3.09 -5.71 -8.16
CA TYR A 144 -3.62 -6.43 -6.99
C TYR A 144 -3.06 -5.95 -5.65
N GLY A 145 -1.80 -5.50 -5.61
CA GLY A 145 -1.22 -4.90 -4.40
C GLY A 145 -1.90 -3.60 -3.99
N LEU A 146 -2.33 -2.76 -4.94
CA LEU A 146 -3.08 -1.53 -4.66
C LEU A 146 -4.49 -1.86 -4.17
N TYR A 147 -5.14 -2.85 -4.78
CA TYR A 147 -6.44 -3.33 -4.31
C TYR A 147 -6.36 -3.87 -2.89
N ALA A 148 -5.37 -4.70 -2.59
CA ALA A 148 -5.16 -5.24 -1.25
C ALA A 148 -4.90 -4.12 -0.24
N ALA A 149 -4.00 -3.18 -0.55
CA ALA A 149 -3.75 -2.02 0.29
C ALA A 149 -5.01 -1.19 0.54
N TYR A 150 -5.75 -0.86 -0.53
CA TYR A 150 -6.99 -0.11 -0.44
C TYR A 150 -8.02 -0.83 0.43
N ALA A 151 -8.22 -2.13 0.21
CA ALA A 151 -9.14 -2.93 1.00
C ALA A 151 -8.72 -3.00 2.47
N MET A 152 -7.43 -3.14 2.77
CA MET A 152 -6.93 -3.07 4.15
C MET A 152 -7.22 -1.71 4.79
N ILE A 153 -6.95 -0.62 4.06
CA ILE A 153 -7.21 0.73 4.54
C ILE A 153 -8.70 0.96 4.79
N SER A 154 -9.55 0.65 3.83
CA SER A 154 -10.99 0.92 3.92
C SER A 154 -11.71 0.12 5.00
N ASN A 155 -11.20 -1.06 5.38
CA ASN A 155 -11.88 -1.95 6.31
C ASN A 155 -11.25 -2.00 7.71
N PHE A 156 -9.96 -1.67 7.85
CA PHE A 156 -9.23 -1.86 9.11
C PHE A 156 -8.52 -0.61 9.62
N ALA A 157 -8.42 0.43 8.80
CA ALA A 157 -7.86 1.66 9.30
C ALA A 157 -8.87 2.32 10.25
N PRO A 158 -8.41 2.86 11.39
CA PRO A 158 -9.27 3.63 12.28
C PRO A 158 -9.87 4.79 11.49
N SER A 159 -11.18 5.04 11.60
CA SER A 159 -11.95 5.96 10.74
C SER A 159 -11.29 7.33 10.54
N ASP A 160 -10.52 7.77 11.53
CA ASP A 160 -9.98 9.12 11.60
C ASP A 160 -8.45 9.18 11.81
N GLY A 161 -7.78 8.02 11.89
CA GLY A 161 -6.34 7.94 12.20
C GLY A 161 -5.42 8.03 10.98
N LEU A 162 -4.19 7.52 11.15
CA LEU A 162 -3.19 7.42 10.08
C LEU A 162 -3.04 5.99 9.58
N VAL A 163 -2.63 5.88 8.33
CA VAL A 163 -2.05 4.67 7.76
C VAL A 163 -0.60 4.95 7.42
N ALA A 164 0.31 4.05 7.79
CA ALA A 164 1.72 4.18 7.48
C ALA A 164 2.30 2.92 6.84
N CYS A 165 3.39 3.08 6.09
CA CYS A 165 4.21 1.98 5.59
C CYS A 165 5.65 2.46 5.34
N ILE A 166 6.58 1.51 5.26
CA ILE A 166 7.95 1.75 4.77
C ILE A 166 8.10 0.97 3.45
N PRO A 167 8.04 1.65 2.29
CA PRO A 167 8.20 0.96 1.02
C PRO A 167 9.60 0.35 0.87
N ALA A 168 9.69 -0.97 0.77
CA ALA A 168 10.95 -1.68 0.57
C ALA A 168 10.86 -2.71 -0.58
N PRO A 169 11.83 -2.73 -1.52
CA PRO A 169 11.96 -3.78 -2.53
C PRO A 169 12.29 -5.16 -1.93
N PHE A 170 11.29 -5.83 -1.35
CA PHE A 170 11.48 -7.04 -0.53
C PHE A 170 12.20 -8.20 -1.25
N GLU A 171 12.01 -8.37 -2.55
CA GLU A 171 12.72 -9.40 -3.32
C GLU A 171 14.20 -9.11 -3.48
N LEU A 172 14.58 -7.84 -3.60
CA LEU A 172 15.99 -7.47 -3.65
C LEU A 172 16.64 -7.72 -2.28
N LEU A 173 15.92 -7.41 -1.18
CA LEU A 173 16.36 -7.77 0.17
C LEU A 173 16.54 -9.28 0.33
N GLN A 174 15.56 -10.09 -0.11
CA GLN A 174 15.65 -11.55 0.00
C GLN A 174 16.78 -12.14 -0.83
N LYS A 175 16.91 -11.75 -2.10
CA LYS A 175 17.99 -12.22 -2.98
C LYS A 175 19.36 -11.84 -2.43
N HIS A 176 19.48 -10.62 -1.92
CA HIS A 176 20.73 -10.15 -1.32
C HIS A 176 21.07 -10.93 -0.04
N ARG A 177 20.10 -11.15 0.86
CA ARG A 177 20.29 -11.99 2.07
C ARG A 177 20.67 -13.43 1.74
N ALA A 178 20.02 -14.02 0.74
CA ALA A 178 20.30 -15.38 0.27
C ALA A 178 21.69 -15.50 -0.38
N SER A 179 22.22 -14.40 -0.95
CA SER A 179 23.55 -14.40 -1.58
C SER A 179 24.74 -14.43 -0.60
N GLY A 180 24.49 -14.32 0.72
CA GLY A 180 25.53 -14.35 1.74
C GLY A 180 26.50 -13.16 1.69
N ASN A 181 26.19 -12.14 0.89
CA ASN A 181 27.08 -10.99 0.67
C ASN A 181 27.09 -10.09 1.93
N PRO A 182 28.24 -9.86 2.59
CA PRO A 182 28.33 -9.18 3.89
C PRO A 182 28.05 -7.67 3.84
N ALA A 183 27.58 -7.12 2.71
CA ALA A 183 27.22 -5.71 2.55
C ALA A 183 25.99 -5.26 3.37
N LEU A 184 25.41 -6.11 4.23
CA LEU A 184 24.49 -5.67 5.29
C LEU A 184 25.11 -4.59 6.21
N VAL A 185 26.44 -4.42 6.17
CA VAL A 185 27.18 -3.36 6.86
C VAL A 185 27.08 -1.99 6.16
N ARG A 186 26.76 -1.91 4.85
CA ARG A 186 26.77 -0.65 4.06
C ARG A 186 25.39 -0.14 3.62
N GLY A 187 24.32 -0.63 4.24
CA GLY A 187 22.96 -0.17 3.98
C GLY A 187 22.36 -0.71 2.68
N ASN A 188 21.04 -0.62 2.55
CA ASN A 188 20.29 -1.26 1.46
C ASN A 188 20.50 -0.58 0.09
N GLU A 189 21.01 0.65 0.07
CA GLU A 189 21.21 1.44 -1.16
C GLU A 189 22.26 0.84 -2.10
N ASP A 190 23.17 0.03 -1.55
CA ASP A 190 24.21 -0.69 -2.28
C ASP A 190 23.67 -1.89 -3.06
N ILE A 191 22.42 -2.31 -2.82
CA ILE A 191 21.83 -3.43 -3.54
C ILE A 191 21.54 -3.02 -5.00
N PRO A 192 22.04 -3.74 -6.02
CA PRO A 192 21.80 -3.39 -7.42
C PRO A 192 20.30 -3.26 -7.75
N GLY A 193 19.93 -2.12 -8.34
CA GLY A 193 18.55 -1.81 -8.71
C GLY A 193 17.66 -1.33 -7.54
N TRP A 194 18.20 -1.18 -6.32
CA TRP A 194 17.46 -0.72 -5.14
C TRP A 194 16.75 0.60 -5.38
N ASN A 195 17.50 1.64 -5.76
CA ASN A 195 16.96 2.99 -5.94
C ASN A 195 15.88 3.07 -7.02
N ALA A 196 16.04 2.32 -8.11
CA ALA A 196 15.04 2.25 -9.17
C ALA A 196 13.75 1.54 -8.70
N ALA A 197 13.89 0.42 -7.99
CA ALA A 197 12.76 -0.32 -7.43
C ALA A 197 12.05 0.49 -6.35
N LEU A 198 12.79 1.15 -5.45
CA LEU A 198 12.26 2.01 -4.42
C LEU A 198 11.52 3.21 -5.03
N ALA A 199 12.07 3.87 -6.04
CA ALA A 199 11.40 4.96 -6.75
C ALA A 199 10.10 4.48 -7.44
N LYS A 200 10.06 3.25 -7.95
CA LYS A 200 8.83 2.64 -8.48
C LYS A 200 7.80 2.41 -7.37
N LEU A 201 8.21 1.86 -6.23
CA LEU A 201 7.33 1.63 -5.07
C LEU A 201 6.79 2.94 -4.50
N ARG A 202 7.63 3.96 -4.31
CA ARG A 202 7.21 5.29 -3.84
C ARG A 202 6.13 5.90 -4.74
N ARG A 203 6.30 5.79 -6.07
CA ARG A 203 5.29 6.23 -7.05
C ARG A 203 4.02 5.39 -7.02
N HIS A 204 4.13 4.10 -6.73
CA HIS A 204 3.02 3.17 -6.61
C HIS A 204 2.16 3.51 -5.39
N TRP A 205 2.76 3.66 -4.21
CA TRP A 205 2.07 4.08 -2.98
C TRP A 205 1.49 5.49 -3.07
N GLY A 206 2.16 6.40 -3.79
CA GLY A 206 1.63 7.73 -4.08
C GLY A 206 0.32 7.74 -4.90
N LEU A 207 -0.05 6.64 -5.56
CA LEU A 207 -1.37 6.52 -6.22
C LEU A 207 -2.51 6.52 -5.19
N LEU A 208 -2.30 5.87 -4.04
CA LEU A 208 -3.25 5.82 -2.91
C LEU A 208 -3.26 7.12 -2.08
N GLY A 209 -2.27 8.00 -2.28
CA GLY A 209 -2.17 9.28 -1.60
C GLY A 209 -1.14 9.34 -0.47
N PHE A 210 -0.37 8.26 -0.26
CA PHE A 210 0.73 8.25 0.70
C PHE A 210 1.75 9.36 0.40
N ARG A 211 2.26 10.00 1.46
CA ARG A 211 3.29 11.03 1.42
C ARG A 211 4.45 10.63 2.32
N ARG A 212 5.68 10.90 1.86
CA ARG A 212 6.87 10.66 2.67
C ARG A 212 6.93 11.66 3.82
N VAL A 213 7.15 11.16 5.02
CA VAL A 213 7.42 11.97 6.21
C VAL A 213 8.85 12.53 6.09
N PRO A 214 9.08 13.83 6.34
CA PRO A 214 10.40 14.42 6.20
C PRO A 214 11.43 13.73 7.10
N ARG A 215 12.63 13.50 6.55
CA ARG A 215 13.78 12.90 7.24
C ARG A 215 13.57 11.47 7.73
N SER A 216 12.54 10.76 7.25
CA SER A 216 12.39 9.32 7.46
C SER A 216 12.10 8.56 6.17
N ASP A 217 12.03 7.24 6.26
CA ASP A 217 11.54 6.37 5.19
C ASP A 217 10.06 6.03 5.31
N VAL A 218 9.39 6.57 6.35
CA VAL A 218 7.97 6.35 6.58
C VAL A 218 7.14 7.13 5.56
N PHE A 219 6.18 6.43 4.97
CA PHE A 219 5.12 7.00 4.16
C PHE A 219 3.84 6.95 4.98
N ALA A 220 3.11 8.07 5.01
CA ALA A 220 1.86 8.17 5.74
C ALA A 220 0.73 8.69 4.84
N LEU A 221 -0.46 8.20 5.13
CA LEU A 221 -1.73 8.57 4.52
C LEU A 221 -2.69 8.91 5.65
N SER A 222 -3.34 10.06 5.56
CA SER A 222 -4.43 10.42 6.47
C SER A 222 -5.77 10.06 5.88
N LEU A 223 -6.67 9.57 6.74
CA LEU A 223 -8.04 9.24 6.35
C LEU A 223 -9.00 10.43 6.48
N THR A 224 -8.62 11.47 7.22
CA THR A 224 -9.41 12.71 7.34
C THR A 224 -9.38 13.54 6.06
N LEU A 225 -8.34 13.33 5.23
CA LEU A 225 -8.23 13.93 3.91
C LEU A 225 -9.02 13.12 2.87
N LYS A 226 -9.54 13.81 1.84
CA LYS A 226 -10.29 13.16 0.75
C LYS A 226 -9.47 12.05 0.09
N GLN A 227 -9.86 10.81 0.34
CA GLN A 227 -9.27 9.65 -0.28
C GLN A 227 -9.69 9.52 -1.74
N ARG A 228 -8.78 9.01 -2.57
CA ARG A 228 -9.10 8.64 -3.95
C ARG A 228 -9.89 7.35 -3.94
N SER A 229 -10.98 7.29 -4.69
CA SER A 229 -11.69 6.03 -4.90
C SER A 229 -10.77 5.02 -5.57
N ILE A 230 -10.98 3.73 -5.28
CA ILE A 230 -10.21 2.65 -5.92
C ILE A 230 -10.26 2.74 -7.45
N ARG A 231 -11.41 3.13 -8.02
CA ARG A 231 -11.56 3.38 -9.47
C ARG A 231 -10.56 4.42 -9.97
N THR A 232 -10.43 5.54 -9.27
CA THR A 232 -9.50 6.63 -9.63
C THR A 232 -8.04 6.15 -9.55
N VAL A 233 -7.72 5.41 -8.50
CA VAL A 233 -6.38 4.83 -8.27
C VAL A 233 -6.02 3.89 -9.43
N MET A 234 -6.94 3.00 -9.81
CA MET A 234 -6.72 1.99 -10.84
C MET A 234 -6.70 2.58 -12.26
N GLN A 235 -7.53 3.58 -12.54
CA GLN A 235 -7.45 4.33 -13.80
C GLN A 235 -6.06 4.98 -13.96
N ALA A 236 -5.57 5.68 -12.92
CA ALA A 236 -4.24 6.27 -12.94
C ALA A 236 -3.12 5.22 -13.06
N TYR A 237 -3.30 4.04 -12.48
CA TYR A 237 -2.39 2.92 -12.61
C TYR A 237 -2.32 2.39 -14.06
N TRP A 238 -3.47 2.10 -14.66
CA TRP A 238 -3.54 1.55 -16.02
C TRP A 238 -3.09 2.56 -17.08
N SER A 239 -3.42 3.85 -16.94
CA SER A 239 -2.91 4.90 -17.86
C SER A 239 -1.38 4.90 -17.90
N ARG A 240 -0.71 4.78 -16.74
CA ARG A 240 0.75 4.73 -16.67
C ARG A 240 1.34 3.47 -17.30
N MET A 241 0.64 2.34 -17.16
CA MET A 241 1.08 1.08 -17.78
C MET A 241 0.99 1.18 -19.30
N ALA A 242 -0.12 1.72 -19.83
CA ALA A 242 -0.30 1.95 -21.26
C ALA A 242 0.73 2.94 -21.85
N GLU A 243 1.03 4.04 -21.16
CA GLU A 243 2.08 4.99 -21.57
C GLU A 243 3.47 4.33 -21.66
N LYS A 244 3.78 3.43 -20.73
CA LYS A 244 5.05 2.71 -20.72
C LYS A 244 5.15 1.72 -21.88
N GLU A 245 4.07 1.01 -22.17
CA GLU A 245 3.98 0.08 -23.32
C GLU A 245 4.09 0.82 -24.65
N ALA A 246 3.42 1.97 -24.78
CA ALA A 246 3.54 2.86 -25.95
C ALA A 246 4.98 3.39 -26.12
N SER A 247 5.66 3.75 -25.02
CA SER A 247 7.03 4.23 -25.05
C SER A 247 8.06 3.14 -25.40
N HIS A 248 7.80 1.88 -25.04
CA HIS A 248 8.66 0.74 -25.40
C HIS A 248 8.41 0.26 -26.85
N SER A 249 7.21 0.43 -27.39
CA SER A 249 6.88 0.08 -28.78
C SER A 249 7.35 1.13 -29.81
N LEU A 250 7.71 2.34 -29.36
CA LEU A 250 8.27 3.41 -30.20
C LEU A 250 9.81 3.45 -30.28
N GLN A 251 10.51 2.42 -29.79
CA GLN A 251 11.95 2.22 -30.09
C GLN A 251 12.14 1.10 -31.13
N PRO A 252 11.91 1.35 -32.43
CA PRO A 252 12.39 0.47 -33.49
C PRO A 252 13.92 0.59 -33.60
N GLY A 253 14.58 -0.55 -33.80
CA GLY A 253 16.02 -0.74 -33.62
C GLY A 253 16.93 0.28 -34.31
N SER A 254 17.83 0.87 -33.52
CA SER A 254 19.16 1.24 -33.99
C SER A 254 20.05 0.00 -33.93
N THR A 255 19.98 -0.82 -34.97
CA THR A 255 21.05 -1.79 -35.28
C THR A 255 21.60 -1.45 -36.64
N ASN A 256 22.92 -1.27 -36.62
CA ASN A 256 23.84 -0.85 -37.69
C ASN A 256 23.63 -1.51 -39.04
#